data_AF-A0A965A5Y2-F1
#
_entry.id   AF-A0A965A5Y2-F1
#
_cell.length_a   1.000
_cell.length_b   1.000
_cell.length_c   1.000
_cell.angle_alpha   90.00
_cell.angle_beta   90.00
_cell.angle_gamma   90.00
#
_symmetry.space_group_name_H-M   'P 1'
#
loop_
_entity.id
_entity.type
_entity.pdbx_description
1 polymer ?
#
loop_
_entity_poly.entity_id
_entity_poly.type
_entity_poly.pdbx_seq_one_letter_code
_entity_poly.pdbx_strand_id
1 'polypeptide(L)'
;MNNDHCQKNDIAFQKLEDELQTSRKTLKAIYDSTPYSIFLLSANYNIIFFNKWARDGSKLLYNRDMVVGESLLNYRVEGDEEIHKSFKTNFEQAILTKRVIISELEMHYPQMSFWVRSEYAPVYTDDDQLIGVLLNVQNISDRKQFQSMNEEKQLQLRQIAWSQSHETRQPLASLMGLVSLLDKESMTQENQEIIRLLEQTASRLEKVIHQNVTRANLHLHEQTEPKG
;
A
#
# COMPACT_ATOMS: atom_id res chain seq x y z
N MET A 1 -34.01 58.08 1.95
CA MET A 1 -34.10 56.69 2.42
C MET A 1 -33.64 55.64 1.39
N ASN A 2 -33.52 55.96 0.08
CA ASN A 2 -33.03 55.00 -0.93
C ASN A 2 -31.50 54.74 -0.95
N ASN A 3 -30.67 55.65 -0.43
CA ASN A 3 -29.20 55.48 -0.47
C ASN A 3 -28.67 54.43 0.53
N ASP A 4 -29.31 54.25 1.68
CA ASP A 4 -28.87 53.26 2.70
C ASP A 4 -29.12 51.81 2.27
N HIS A 5 -30.15 51.57 1.44
CA HIS A 5 -30.46 50.23 0.95
C HIS A 5 -29.49 49.76 -0.14
N CYS A 6 -29.03 50.67 -1.00
CA CYS A 6 -28.02 50.37 -2.02
C CYS A 6 -26.66 50.06 -1.38
N GLN A 7 -26.20 50.89 -0.45
CA GLN A 7 -24.93 50.66 0.26
C GLN A 7 -24.90 49.36 1.07
N LYS A 8 -26.02 48.98 1.71
CA LYS A 8 -26.10 47.70 2.43
C LYS A 8 -26.05 46.49 1.52
N ASN A 9 -26.66 46.56 0.33
CA ASN A 9 -26.61 45.48 -0.65
C ASN A 9 -25.20 45.35 -1.26
N ASP A 10 -24.51 46.45 -1.52
CA ASP A 10 -23.14 46.44 -2.04
C ASP A 10 -22.15 45.85 -1.02
N ILE A 11 -22.28 46.20 0.26
CA ILE A 11 -21.46 45.62 1.34
C ILE A 11 -21.75 44.12 1.53
N ALA A 12 -23.02 43.71 1.43
CA ALA A 12 -23.40 42.30 1.54
C ALA A 12 -22.88 41.47 0.35
N PHE A 13 -22.95 42.02 -0.86
CA PHE A 13 -22.43 41.38 -2.06
C PHE A 13 -20.91 41.20 -2.00
N GLN A 14 -20.18 42.24 -1.58
CA GLN A 14 -18.73 42.18 -1.42
C GLN A 14 -18.32 41.12 -0.39
N LYS A 15 -19.01 41.06 0.75
CA LYS A 15 -18.77 40.03 1.78
C LYS A 15 -18.99 38.62 1.25
N LEU A 16 -20.06 38.40 0.49
CA LEU A 16 -20.36 37.11 -0.10
C LEU A 16 -19.29 36.68 -1.12
N GLU A 17 -18.80 37.63 -1.94
CA GLU A 17 -17.72 37.37 -2.89
C GLU A 17 -16.40 37.06 -2.17
N ASP A 18 -16.08 37.77 -1.10
CA ASP A 18 -14.89 37.54 -0.27
C ASP A 18 -14.95 36.16 0.42
N GLU A 19 -16.10 35.78 0.97
CA GLU A 19 -16.33 34.46 1.58
C GLU A 19 -16.18 33.34 0.55
N LEU A 20 -16.76 33.50 -0.64
CA LEU A 20 -16.65 32.54 -1.74
C LEU A 20 -15.19 32.39 -2.20
N GLN A 21 -14.48 33.51 -2.37
CA GLN A 21 -13.06 33.48 -2.73
C GLN A 21 -12.21 32.80 -1.65
N THR A 22 -12.49 33.10 -0.39
CA THR A 22 -11.78 32.51 0.76
C THR A 22 -12.00 31.00 0.83
N SER A 23 -13.25 30.55 0.66
CA SER A 23 -13.59 29.12 0.60
C SER A 23 -12.86 28.42 -0.56
N ARG A 24 -12.89 29.01 -1.76
CA ARG A 24 -12.20 28.47 -2.94
C ARG A 24 -10.68 28.37 -2.75
N LYS A 25 -10.05 29.40 -2.17
CA LYS A 25 -8.60 29.41 -1.88
C LYS A 25 -8.24 28.35 -0.85
N THR A 26 -9.03 28.23 0.21
CA THR A 26 -8.82 27.22 1.27
C THR A 26 -8.93 25.80 0.73
N LEU A 27 -9.99 25.49 -0.02
CA LEU A 27 -10.17 24.17 -0.63
C LEU A 27 -9.01 23.83 -1.58
N LYS A 28 -8.59 24.79 -2.40
CA LYS A 28 -7.43 24.62 -3.29
C LYS A 28 -6.15 24.33 -2.49
N ALA A 29 -5.91 25.05 -1.40
CA ALA A 29 -4.73 24.83 -0.55
C ALA A 29 -4.73 23.44 0.10
N ILE A 30 -5.89 22.96 0.55
CA ILE A 30 -6.04 21.60 1.10
C ILE A 30 -5.66 20.57 0.03
N TYR A 31 -6.26 20.64 -1.15
CA TYR A 31 -5.96 19.69 -2.23
C TYR A 31 -4.51 19.80 -2.76
N ASP A 32 -3.91 20.99 -2.76
CA ASP A 32 -2.52 21.18 -3.19
C ASP A 32 -1.52 20.66 -2.14
N SER A 33 -1.92 20.52 -0.88
CA SER A 33 -1.08 20.00 0.21
C SER A 33 -1.01 18.48 0.29
N THR A 34 -1.98 17.75 -0.29
CA THR A 34 -1.96 16.29 -0.32
C THR A 34 -0.94 15.78 -1.33
N PRO A 35 -0.08 14.81 -1.01
CA PRO A 35 0.99 14.32 -1.90
C PRO A 35 0.47 13.37 -3.01
N TYR A 36 -0.77 13.56 -3.46
CA TYR A 36 -1.45 12.72 -4.45
C TYR A 36 -1.96 13.59 -5.58
N SER A 37 -1.96 13.04 -6.79
CA SER A 37 -2.58 13.68 -7.94
C SER A 37 -4.09 13.51 -7.86
N ILE A 38 -4.81 14.62 -7.77
CA ILE A 38 -6.28 14.63 -7.63
C ILE A 38 -6.87 15.27 -8.87
N PHE A 39 -7.86 14.62 -9.46
CA PHE A 39 -8.64 15.10 -10.59
C PHE A 39 -10.12 14.93 -10.30
N LEU A 40 -10.93 15.91 -10.70
CA LEU A 40 -12.37 15.72 -10.85
C LEU A 40 -12.67 15.70 -12.33
N LEU A 41 -13.30 14.63 -12.79
CA LEU A 41 -13.61 14.43 -14.21
C LEU A 41 -15.13 14.33 -14.40
N SER A 42 -15.67 14.98 -15.42
CA SER A 42 -17.07 14.79 -15.83
C SER A 42 -17.31 13.36 -16.32
N ALA A 43 -18.58 12.97 -16.46
CA ALA A 43 -18.97 11.66 -17.02
C ALA A 43 -18.37 11.36 -18.42
N ASN A 44 -17.99 12.39 -19.17
CA ASN A 44 -17.35 12.28 -20.49
C ASN A 44 -15.81 12.40 -20.41
N TYR A 45 -15.20 12.13 -19.26
CA TYR A 45 -13.75 12.17 -19.02
C TYR A 45 -13.11 13.57 -19.08
N ASN A 46 -13.90 14.64 -19.24
CA ASN A 46 -13.37 16.00 -19.29
C ASN A 46 -12.97 16.47 -17.91
N ILE A 47 -11.80 17.11 -17.81
CA ILE A 47 -11.23 17.61 -16.56
C ILE A 47 -12.04 18.80 -16.07
N ILE A 48 -12.67 18.66 -14.90
CA ILE A 48 -13.37 19.76 -14.19
C ILE A 48 -12.39 20.47 -13.24
N PHE A 49 -11.54 19.70 -12.56
CA PHE A 49 -10.57 20.22 -11.60
C PHE A 49 -9.35 19.30 -11.52
N PHE A 50 -8.21 19.89 -11.14
CA PHE A 50 -7.01 19.15 -10.76
C PHE A 50 -6.15 19.95 -9.77
N ASN A 51 -5.44 19.26 -8.88
CA ASN A 51 -4.52 19.89 -7.93
C ASN A 51 -3.10 20.11 -8.51
N LYS A 52 -2.21 20.70 -7.73
CA LYS A 52 -0.81 20.95 -8.10
C LYS A 52 -0.08 19.65 -8.50
N TRP A 53 -0.24 18.57 -7.73
CA TRP A 53 0.44 17.30 -8.01
C TRP A 53 0.01 16.68 -9.34
N ALA A 54 -1.29 16.74 -9.66
CA ALA A 54 -1.80 16.34 -10.96
C ALA A 54 -1.17 17.14 -12.11
N ARG A 55 -1.03 18.46 -11.95
CA ARG A 55 -0.37 19.34 -12.93
C ARG A 55 1.09 18.96 -13.14
N ASP A 56 1.84 18.84 -12.05
CA ASP A 56 3.28 18.56 -12.08
C ASP A 56 3.54 17.15 -12.64
N GLY A 57 2.72 16.17 -12.25
CA GLY A 57 2.74 14.82 -12.79
C GLY A 57 2.43 14.76 -14.29
N SER A 58 1.47 15.55 -14.78
CA SER A 58 1.17 15.64 -16.22
C SER A 58 2.36 16.20 -17.01
N LYS A 59 3.05 17.22 -16.49
CA LYS A 59 4.27 17.74 -17.13
C LYS A 59 5.38 16.69 -17.18
N LEU A 60 5.56 15.96 -16.08
CA LEU A 60 6.60 14.95 -16.00
C LEU A 60 6.34 13.77 -16.96
N LEU A 61 5.09 13.29 -17.03
CA LEU A 61 4.75 12.08 -17.78
C LEU A 61 4.42 12.35 -19.25
N TYR A 62 3.70 13.44 -19.53
CA TYR A 62 3.19 13.73 -20.87
C TYR A 62 3.86 14.94 -21.53
N ASN A 63 4.72 15.66 -20.82
CA ASN A 63 5.29 16.93 -21.27
C ASN A 63 4.23 17.94 -21.75
N ARG A 64 3.06 17.93 -21.09
CA ARG A 64 1.92 18.81 -21.41
C ARG A 64 1.33 19.45 -20.15
N ASP A 65 0.99 20.73 -20.29
CA ASP A 65 0.18 21.45 -19.31
C ASP A 65 -1.27 20.95 -19.36
N MET A 66 -1.83 20.67 -18.18
CA MET A 66 -3.23 20.29 -18.07
C MET A 66 -4.18 21.47 -18.27
N VAL A 67 -5.26 21.23 -19.01
CA VAL A 67 -6.29 22.22 -19.30
C VAL A 67 -7.65 21.74 -18.81
N VAL A 68 -8.33 22.57 -18.02
CA VAL A 68 -9.72 22.32 -17.61
C VAL A 68 -10.62 22.31 -18.85
N GLY A 69 -11.51 21.34 -18.94
CA GLY A 69 -12.42 21.10 -20.06
C GLY A 69 -11.89 20.10 -21.09
N GLU A 70 -10.58 19.85 -21.14
CA GLU A 70 -10.01 18.82 -22.02
C GLU A 70 -10.28 17.41 -21.47
N SER A 71 -10.42 16.43 -22.36
CA SER A 71 -10.53 15.02 -21.96
C SER A 71 -9.20 14.51 -21.42
N LEU A 72 -9.22 13.89 -20.24
CA LEU A 72 -8.03 13.24 -19.68
C LEU A 72 -7.51 12.11 -20.59
N LEU A 73 -8.38 11.52 -21.42
CA LEU A 73 -8.03 10.47 -22.38
C LEU A 73 -7.07 10.93 -23.49
N ASN A 74 -6.90 12.24 -23.68
CA ASN A 74 -5.95 12.81 -24.64
C ASN A 74 -4.50 12.79 -24.11
N TYR A 75 -4.30 12.54 -22.83
CA TYR A 75 -3.00 12.51 -22.18
C TYR A 75 -2.49 11.07 -22.21
N ARG A 76 -1.70 10.75 -23.25
CA ARG A 76 -1.22 9.39 -23.54
C ARG A 76 0.28 9.33 -23.75
N VAL A 77 0.86 8.16 -23.49
CA VAL A 77 2.22 7.78 -23.88
C VAL A 77 2.18 6.48 -24.66
N GLU A 78 3.14 6.29 -25.58
CA GLU A 78 3.26 5.05 -26.34
C GLU A 78 3.39 3.84 -25.40
N GLY A 79 2.58 2.79 -25.64
CA GLY A 79 2.54 1.58 -24.82
C GLY A 79 1.53 1.56 -23.66
N ASP A 80 0.70 2.60 -23.49
CA ASP A 80 -0.23 2.74 -22.36
C ASP A 80 -1.64 2.14 -22.59
N GLU A 81 -1.83 1.29 -23.60
CA GLU A 81 -3.16 0.80 -23.99
C GLU A 81 -3.89 0.08 -22.86
N GLU A 82 -3.18 -0.74 -22.11
CA GLU A 82 -3.72 -1.47 -20.97
C GLU A 82 -4.13 -0.54 -19.82
N ILE A 83 -3.32 0.49 -19.57
CA ILE A 83 -3.59 1.53 -18.56
C ILE A 83 -4.86 2.30 -18.95
N HIS A 84 -4.98 2.69 -20.21
CA HIS A 84 -6.16 3.38 -20.74
C HIS A 84 -7.42 2.53 -20.65
N LYS A 85 -7.32 1.24 -20.98
CA LYS A 85 -8.44 0.30 -20.89
C LYS A 85 -8.87 0.10 -19.44
N SER A 86 -7.90 -0.09 -18.53
CA SER A 86 -8.15 -0.20 -17.09
C SER A 86 -8.82 1.07 -16.55
N PHE A 87 -8.29 2.25 -16.89
CA PHE A 87 -8.86 3.54 -16.51
C PHE A 87 -10.32 3.66 -16.93
N LYS A 88 -10.65 3.43 -18.20
CA LYS A 88 -12.03 3.52 -18.70
C LYS A 88 -12.94 2.53 -17.98
N THR A 89 -12.50 1.27 -17.86
CA THR A 89 -13.27 0.21 -17.21
C THR A 89 -13.59 0.59 -15.76
N ASN A 90 -12.58 0.99 -14.98
CA ASN A 90 -12.75 1.35 -13.57
C ASN A 90 -13.62 2.61 -13.41
N PHE A 91 -13.45 3.60 -14.28
CA PHE A 91 -14.24 4.82 -14.29
C PHE A 91 -15.73 4.53 -14.53
N GLU A 92 -16.03 3.75 -15.57
CA GLU A 92 -17.40 3.35 -15.91
C GLU A 92 -18.02 2.47 -14.82
N GLN A 93 -17.24 1.54 -14.24
CA GLN A 93 -17.69 0.71 -13.13
C GLN A 93 -18.01 1.55 -11.88
N ALA A 94 -17.20 2.56 -11.57
CA ALA A 94 -17.45 3.46 -10.44
C ALA A 94 -18.79 4.19 -10.58
N ILE A 95 -19.07 4.73 -11.77
CA ILE A 95 -20.35 5.39 -12.07
C ILE A 95 -21.52 4.40 -12.01
N LEU A 96 -21.39 3.25 -12.67
CA LEU A 96 -22.45 2.25 -12.77
C LEU A 96 -22.83 1.67 -11.41
N THR A 97 -21.83 1.35 -10.59
CA THR A 97 -22.03 0.73 -9.28
C THR A 97 -22.33 1.73 -8.18
N LYS A 98 -22.17 3.04 -8.44
CA LYS A 98 -22.18 4.12 -7.44
C LYS A 98 -21.23 3.86 -6.26
N ARG A 99 -20.12 3.17 -6.49
CA ARG A 99 -19.13 2.79 -5.46
C ARG A 99 -17.74 3.22 -5.84
N VAL A 100 -16.89 3.34 -4.82
CA VAL A 100 -15.46 3.57 -4.99
C VAL A 100 -14.82 2.33 -5.60
N ILE A 101 -14.13 2.51 -6.72
CA ILE A 101 -13.29 1.47 -7.34
C ILE A 101 -11.83 1.80 -7.06
N ILE A 102 -11.05 0.81 -6.65
CA ILE A 102 -9.62 0.95 -6.38
C ILE A 102 -8.87 0.00 -7.30
N SER A 103 -7.83 0.49 -7.96
CA SER A 103 -6.95 -0.28 -8.81
C SER A 103 -5.50 0.01 -8.44
N GLU A 104 -4.67 -1.02 -8.37
CA GLU A 104 -3.21 -0.87 -8.27
C GLU A 104 -2.59 -1.50 -9.51
N LEU A 105 -1.76 -0.72 -10.23
CA LEU A 105 -1.10 -1.20 -11.43
C LEU A 105 0.33 -0.66 -11.51
N GLU A 106 1.20 -1.43 -12.16
CA GLU A 106 2.56 -1.00 -12.45
C GLU A 106 2.59 -0.32 -13.82
N MET A 107 2.90 0.97 -13.82
CA MET A 107 3.08 1.73 -15.04
C MET A 107 4.50 1.51 -15.55
N HIS A 108 4.61 1.12 -16.81
CA HIS A 108 5.88 0.88 -17.49
C HIS A 108 6.09 1.96 -18.55
N TYR A 109 6.98 2.90 -18.27
CA TYR A 109 7.44 3.91 -19.23
C TYR A 109 8.86 3.54 -19.71
N PRO A 110 9.31 4.06 -20.87
CA PRO A 110 10.59 3.65 -21.48
C PRO A 110 11.83 3.75 -20.57
N GLN A 111 11.81 4.63 -19.55
CA GLN A 111 12.94 4.84 -18.63
C GLN A 111 12.54 4.77 -17.15
N MET A 112 11.28 4.45 -16.83
CA MET A 112 10.81 4.38 -15.46
C MET A 112 9.66 3.40 -15.32
N SER A 113 9.68 2.59 -14.26
CA SER A 113 8.52 1.83 -13.83
C SER A 113 8.14 2.25 -12.42
N PHE A 114 6.85 2.41 -12.16
CA PHE A 114 6.38 2.72 -10.83
C PHE A 114 4.96 2.19 -10.60
N TRP A 115 4.70 1.79 -9.37
CA TRP A 115 3.37 1.34 -8.96
C TRP A 115 2.50 2.54 -8.63
N VAL A 116 1.28 2.53 -9.16
CA VAL A 116 0.27 3.52 -8.82
C VAL A 116 -0.97 2.85 -8.25
N ARG A 117 -1.54 3.52 -7.24
CA ARG A 117 -2.88 3.26 -6.73
C ARG A 117 -3.80 4.35 -7.25
N SER A 118 -4.82 3.95 -8.00
CA SER A 118 -5.86 4.81 -8.53
C SER A 118 -7.19 4.51 -7.84
N GLU A 119 -7.83 5.54 -7.33
CA GLU A 119 -9.11 5.46 -6.64
C GLU A 119 -10.13 6.34 -7.37
N TYR A 120 -11.25 5.73 -7.75
CA TYR A 120 -12.32 6.30 -8.56
C TYR A 120 -13.56 6.42 -7.70
N ALA A 121 -13.83 7.62 -7.19
CA ALA A 121 -14.99 7.89 -6.35
C ALA A 121 -16.03 8.72 -7.14
N PRO A 122 -17.22 8.18 -7.45
CA PRO A 122 -18.26 8.97 -8.10
C PRO A 122 -18.78 10.04 -7.14
N VAL A 123 -18.96 11.26 -7.64
CA VAL A 123 -19.39 12.42 -6.87
C VAL A 123 -20.74 12.89 -7.37
N TYR A 124 -21.69 13.06 -6.46
CA TYR A 124 -23.07 13.46 -6.74
C TYR A 124 -23.40 14.78 -6.05
N THR A 125 -24.39 15.50 -6.58
CA THR A 125 -25.05 16.61 -5.89
C THR A 125 -26.00 16.08 -4.82
N ASP A 126 -26.53 16.98 -3.98
CA ASP A 126 -27.56 16.65 -2.99
C ASP A 126 -28.85 16.09 -3.63
N ASP A 127 -29.09 16.42 -4.91
CA ASP A 127 -30.22 15.92 -5.72
C ASP A 127 -29.92 14.57 -6.43
N ASP A 128 -28.87 13.84 -6.02
CA ASP A 128 -28.41 12.57 -6.62
C ASP A 128 -28.02 12.68 -8.11
N GLN A 129 -27.66 13.89 -8.58
CA GLN A 129 -27.14 14.09 -9.94
C GLN A 129 -25.63 13.90 -9.96
N LEU A 130 -25.14 13.07 -10.88
CA LEU A 130 -23.71 12.81 -11.03
C LEU A 130 -22.99 14.10 -11.51
N ILE A 131 -22.09 14.62 -10.67
CA ILE A 131 -21.16 15.68 -11.06
C ILE A 131 -20.04 15.09 -11.91
N GLY A 132 -19.54 13.91 -11.51
CA GLY A 132 -18.40 13.28 -12.15
C GLY A 132 -17.75 12.21 -11.27
N VAL A 133 -16.48 11.93 -11.53
CA VAL A 133 -15.67 11.00 -10.74
C VAL A 133 -14.43 11.72 -10.24
N LEU A 134 -14.22 11.68 -8.93
CA LEU A 134 -12.98 12.07 -8.28
C LEU A 134 -11.97 10.94 -8.46
N LEU A 135 -10.92 11.22 -9.21
CA LEU A 135 -9.79 10.34 -9.41
C LEU A 135 -8.64 10.78 -8.52
N ASN A 136 -8.25 9.92 -7.59
CA ASN A 136 -7.03 10.08 -6.80
C ASN A 136 -5.97 9.11 -7.30
N VAL A 137 -4.77 9.60 -7.62
CA VAL A 137 -3.64 8.78 -8.07
C VAL A 137 -2.46 9.00 -7.13
N GLN A 138 -1.98 7.91 -6.56
CA GLN A 138 -0.87 7.88 -5.62
C GLN A 138 0.23 6.96 -6.15
N ASN A 139 1.48 7.41 -6.12
CA ASN A 139 2.62 6.53 -6.29
C ASN A 139 2.81 5.68 -5.02
N ILE A 140 2.82 4.36 -5.16
CA ILE A 140 2.98 3.39 -4.07
C ILE A 140 4.24 2.52 -4.24
N SER A 141 5.18 2.91 -5.11
CA SER A 141 6.42 2.17 -5.35
C SER A 141 7.20 1.91 -4.08
N ASP A 142 7.41 2.93 -3.25
CA ASP A 142 8.15 2.77 -1.98
C ASP A 142 7.46 1.72 -1.09
N ARG A 143 6.12 1.79 -0.99
CA ARG A 143 5.33 0.82 -0.21
C ARG A 143 5.52 -0.60 -0.75
N LYS A 144 5.47 -0.80 -2.07
CA LYS A 144 5.67 -2.11 -2.71
C LYS A 144 7.11 -2.62 -2.53
N GLN A 145 8.11 -1.75 -2.63
CA GLN A 145 9.51 -2.09 -2.42
C GLN A 145 9.78 -2.49 -0.97
N PHE A 146 9.25 -1.73 0.00
CA PHE A 146 9.35 -2.08 1.41
C PHE A 146 8.67 -3.42 1.71
N GLN A 147 7.50 -3.65 1.12
CA GLN A 147 6.79 -4.92 1.24
C GLN A 147 7.63 -6.08 0.68
N SER A 148 8.14 -5.96 -0.54
CA SER A 148 8.98 -6.98 -1.18
C SER A 148 10.27 -7.25 -0.39
N MET A 149 10.96 -6.22 0.09
CA MET A 149 12.17 -6.38 0.89
C MET A 149 11.86 -7.08 2.21
N ASN A 150 10.70 -6.80 2.83
CA ASN A 150 10.29 -7.47 4.04
C ASN A 150 10.01 -8.95 3.77
N GLU A 151 9.28 -9.27 2.69
CA GLU A 151 9.00 -10.64 2.26
C GLU A 151 10.29 -11.44 1.98
N GLU A 152 11.28 -10.83 1.32
CA GLU A 152 12.57 -11.44 1.07
C GLU A 152 13.34 -11.74 2.36
N LYS A 153 13.40 -10.76 3.29
CA LYS A 153 14.03 -10.96 4.61
C LYS A 153 13.36 -12.09 5.39
N GLN A 154 12.03 -12.20 5.33
CA GLN A 154 11.30 -13.31 5.95
C GLN A 154 11.67 -14.66 5.33
N LEU A 155 11.82 -14.73 4.01
CA LEU A 155 12.27 -15.95 3.33
C LEU A 155 13.69 -16.34 3.75
N GLN A 156 14.62 -15.38 3.81
CA GLN A 156 16.00 -15.61 4.25
C GLN A 156 16.05 -16.11 5.70
N LEU A 157 15.29 -15.50 6.61
CA LEU A 157 15.20 -15.94 8.00
C LEU A 157 14.71 -17.40 8.13
N ARG A 158 13.73 -17.80 7.31
CA ARG A 158 13.27 -19.20 7.25
C ARG A 158 14.36 -20.15 6.78
N GLN A 159 15.08 -19.79 5.71
CA GLN A 159 16.18 -20.61 5.19
C GLN A 159 17.28 -20.79 6.24
N ILE A 160 17.67 -19.72 6.93
CA ILE A 160 18.67 -19.76 8.01
C ILE A 160 18.19 -20.65 9.16
N ALA A 161 16.96 -20.43 9.66
CA ALA A 161 16.40 -21.22 10.75
C ALA A 161 16.32 -22.70 10.41
N TRP A 162 15.96 -23.04 9.16
CA TRP A 162 15.89 -24.41 8.67
C TRP A 162 17.29 -25.05 8.56
N SER A 163 18.26 -24.36 7.94
CA SER A 163 19.64 -24.86 7.81
C SER A 163 20.28 -25.11 9.17
N GLN A 164 20.21 -24.12 10.07
CA GLN A 164 20.75 -24.25 11.42
C GLN A 164 20.13 -25.41 12.19
N SER A 165 18.82 -25.60 12.04
CA SER A 165 18.12 -26.72 12.69
C SER A 165 18.54 -28.07 12.13
N HIS A 166 18.76 -28.17 10.82
CA HIS A 166 19.23 -29.39 10.19
C HIS A 166 20.66 -29.72 10.63
N GLU A 167 21.57 -28.74 10.55
CA GLU A 167 22.98 -28.86 10.94
C GLU A 167 23.17 -29.17 12.42
N THR A 168 22.28 -28.69 13.30
CA THR A 168 22.33 -28.99 14.74
C THR A 168 21.68 -30.31 15.11
N ARG A 169 20.62 -30.74 14.39
CA ARG A 169 19.96 -32.03 14.63
C ARG A 169 20.85 -33.22 14.28
N GLN A 170 21.66 -33.12 13.22
CA GLN A 170 22.54 -34.21 12.80
C GLN A 170 23.54 -34.66 13.90
N PRO A 171 24.37 -33.79 14.49
CA PRO A 171 25.27 -34.17 15.58
C PRO A 171 24.51 -34.53 16.85
N LEU A 172 23.36 -33.89 17.12
CA LEU A 172 22.52 -34.22 18.27
C LEU A 172 21.95 -35.64 18.21
N ALA A 173 21.47 -36.07 17.03
CA ALA A 173 21.00 -37.43 16.79
C ALA A 173 22.14 -38.46 16.95
N SER A 174 23.33 -38.14 16.43
CA SER A 174 24.53 -38.96 16.62
C SER A 174 24.90 -39.09 18.11
N LEU A 175 24.88 -37.98 18.87
CA LEU A 175 25.15 -37.99 20.31
C LEU A 175 24.11 -38.84 21.05
N MET A 176 22.82 -38.64 20.78
CA MET A 176 21.73 -39.43 21.35
C MET A 176 21.87 -40.93 21.06
N GLY A 177 22.25 -41.29 19.83
CA GLY A 177 22.50 -42.68 19.43
C GLY A 177 23.70 -43.29 20.14
N LEU A 178 24.80 -42.54 20.31
CA LEU A 178 25.96 -43.01 21.07
C LEU A 178 25.63 -43.19 22.55
N VAL A 179 24.85 -42.26 23.13
CA VAL A 179 24.41 -42.35 24.53
C VAL A 179 23.47 -43.54 24.76
N SER A 180 22.59 -43.86 23.81
CA SER A 180 21.67 -45.00 23.93
C SER A 180 22.35 -46.36 23.83
N LEU A 181 23.54 -46.43 23.21
CA LEU A 181 24.35 -47.65 23.11
C LEU A 181 25.21 -47.92 24.35
N LEU A 182 25.29 -46.98 25.30
CA LEU A 182 26.03 -47.18 26.54
C LEU A 182 25.31 -48.24 27.40
N ASP A 183 26.07 -49.25 27.83
CA ASP A 183 25.57 -50.30 28.71
C ASP A 183 25.37 -49.74 30.12
N LYS A 184 24.14 -49.36 30.44
CA LYS A 184 23.78 -48.69 31.69
C LYS A 184 23.91 -49.61 32.92
N GLU A 185 23.95 -50.93 32.72
CA GLU A 185 23.97 -51.93 33.81
C GLU A 185 25.39 -52.18 34.35
N SER A 186 26.43 -51.92 33.55
CA SER A 186 27.84 -52.09 33.94
C SER A 186 28.52 -50.82 34.45
N MET A 187 27.77 -49.72 34.65
CA MET A 187 28.32 -48.40 35.00
C MET A 187 28.28 -48.06 36.48
N THR A 188 29.21 -47.20 36.91
CA THR A 188 29.17 -46.57 38.24
C THR A 188 27.98 -45.61 38.37
N GLN A 189 27.53 -45.37 39.61
CA GLN A 189 26.41 -44.47 39.90
C GLN A 189 26.64 -43.04 39.36
N GLU A 190 27.88 -42.54 39.43
CA GLU A 190 28.28 -41.23 38.90
C GLU A 190 28.17 -41.17 37.37
N ASN A 191 28.55 -42.25 36.66
CA ASN A 191 28.44 -42.33 35.21
C ASN A 191 26.98 -42.43 34.74
N GLN A 192 26.11 -43.11 35.49
CA GLN A 192 24.68 -43.16 35.20
C GLN A 192 24.03 -41.77 35.33
N GLU A 193 24.45 -40.97 36.31
CA GLU A 193 23.97 -39.60 36.51
C GLU A 193 24.43 -38.66 35.38
N ILE A 194 25.69 -38.77 34.94
CA ILE A 194 26.22 -38.02 33.80
C ILE A 194 25.46 -38.35 32.51
N ILE A 195 25.17 -39.63 32.24
CA ILE A 195 24.38 -40.05 31.07
C ILE A 195 22.97 -39.45 31.12
N ARG A 196 22.32 -39.49 32.28
CA ARG A 196 20.99 -38.90 32.46
C ARG A 196 21.00 -37.40 32.19
N LEU A 197 22.02 -36.67 32.64
CA LEU A 197 22.19 -35.24 32.39
C LEU A 197 22.45 -34.94 30.90
N LEU A 198 23.21 -35.80 30.21
CA LEU A 198 23.43 -35.71 28.76
C LEU A 198 22.13 -35.90 27.97
N GLU A 199 21.33 -36.92 28.29
CA GLU A 199 20.01 -37.17 27.67
C GLU A 199 19.07 -35.97 27.88
N GLN A 200 19.01 -35.44 29.11
CA GLN A 200 18.19 -34.26 29.42
C GLN A 200 18.66 -33.02 28.65
N THR A 201 19.97 -32.81 28.57
CA THR A 201 20.54 -31.66 27.85
C THR A 201 20.30 -31.76 26.35
N ALA A 202 20.42 -32.95 25.79
CA ALA A 202 20.14 -33.24 24.39
C ALA A 202 18.67 -33.01 24.04
N SER A 203 17.75 -33.55 24.86
CA SER A 203 16.31 -33.34 24.68
C SER A 203 15.91 -31.86 24.83
N ARG A 204 16.54 -31.13 25.77
CA ARG A 204 16.34 -29.69 25.92
C ARG A 204 16.80 -28.92 24.68
N LEU A 205 17.94 -29.29 24.08
CA LEU A 205 18.44 -28.68 22.87
C LEU A 205 17.50 -28.93 21.68
N GLU A 206 16.98 -30.15 21.54
CA GLU A 206 16.00 -30.50 20.51
C GLU A 206 14.73 -29.64 20.60
N LYS A 207 14.23 -29.43 21.83
CA LYS A 207 13.08 -28.56 22.09
C LYS A 207 13.35 -27.11 21.69
N VAL A 208 14.54 -26.57 21.99
CA VAL A 208 14.94 -25.22 21.60
C VAL A 208 15.01 -25.09 20.07
N ILE A 209 15.60 -26.07 19.38
CA ILE A 209 15.65 -26.11 17.91
C ILE A 209 14.23 -26.07 17.33
N HIS A 210 13.33 -26.91 17.84
CA HIS A 210 11.95 -26.95 17.38
C HIS A 210 11.20 -25.63 17.62
N GLN A 211 11.40 -25.00 18.78
CA GLN A 211 10.82 -23.69 19.09
C GLN A 211 11.34 -22.58 18.17
N ASN A 212 12.63 -22.57 17.84
CA ASN A 212 13.22 -21.57 16.94
C ASN A 212 12.64 -21.67 15.52
N VAL A 213 12.51 -22.89 14.97
CA VAL A 213 11.85 -23.12 13.69
C VAL A 213 10.40 -22.66 13.72
N THR A 214 9.68 -23.02 14.79
CA THR A 214 8.25 -22.67 14.94
C THR A 214 8.06 -21.16 15.03
N ARG A 215 8.91 -20.45 15.78
CA ARG A 215 8.86 -18.98 15.87
C ARG A 215 9.16 -18.29 14.54
N ALA A 216 10.16 -18.78 13.81
CA ALA A 216 10.46 -18.28 12.46
C ALA A 216 9.28 -18.47 11.51
N ASN A 217 8.45 -19.51 11.72
CA ASN A 217 7.23 -19.75 10.96
C ASN A 217 6.01 -18.96 11.46
N LEU A 218 5.89 -18.68 12.77
CA LEU A 218 4.74 -17.98 13.37
C LEU A 218 4.78 -16.45 13.18
N HIS A 219 5.96 -15.83 13.09
CA HIS A 219 6.09 -14.37 12.84
C HIS A 219 5.44 -13.91 11.52
N LEU A 220 4.97 -14.84 10.68
CA LEU A 220 4.26 -14.62 9.42
C LEU A 220 2.74 -14.44 9.58
N HIS A 221 2.10 -15.03 10.60
CA HIS A 221 0.65 -14.94 10.74
C HIS A 221 0.19 -13.61 11.37
N GLU A 222 1.00 -13.00 12.22
CA GLU A 222 0.65 -11.71 12.85
C GLU A 222 0.86 -10.48 11.94
N GLN A 223 1.51 -10.65 10.77
CA GLN A 223 1.78 -9.55 9.83
C GLN A 223 1.04 -9.64 8.49
N THR A 224 0.32 -10.74 8.23
CA THR A 224 -0.43 -10.97 6.98
C THR A 224 -1.94 -10.75 7.12
N GLU A 225 -2.46 -10.51 8.33
CA GLU A 225 -3.85 -10.07 8.51
C GLU A 225 -3.96 -8.56 8.23
N PRO A 226 -4.81 -8.13 7.27
CA PRO A 226 -5.16 -6.72 7.16
C PRO A 226 -5.88 -6.34 8.46
N LYS A 227 -5.36 -5.35 9.18
CA LYS A 227 -6.13 -4.67 10.22
C LYS A 227 -7.40 -4.14 9.56
N GLY A 228 -8.53 -4.77 9.87
CA GLY A 228 -9.85 -4.37 9.41
C GLY A 228 -10.24 -2.97 9.87
#